data_AF-A0A645GRX6-F1
#
_entry.id   AF-A0A645GRX6-F1
#
_cell.length_a   1.000
_cell.length_b   1.000
_cell.length_c   1.000
_cell.angle_alpha   90.00
_cell.angle_beta   90.00
_cell.angle_gamma   90.00
#
_symmetry.space_group_name_H-M   'P 1'
#
loop_
_entity.id
_entity.type
_entity.pdbx_description
1 polymer ?
#
loop_
_entity_poly.entity_id
_entity_poly.type
_entity_poly.pdbx_seq_one_letter_code
_entity_poly.pdbx_strand_id
1 'polypeptide(L)' 'MPCDRVNEVSENTKDAFSWFATTCLHTQYWNQVQGNVSNFYALREEWTRAFVEALSDEYAYEVKDENGHRLNTIYRK' A
#
# COMPACT_ATOMS: atom_id res chain seq x y z
N MET A 1 -13.77 2.04 -2.50
CA MET A 1 -14.56 1.63 -3.70
C MET A 1 -13.82 2.12 -4.95
N PRO A 2 -14.00 1.49 -6.13
CA PRO A 2 -13.34 1.96 -7.37
C PRO A 2 -13.70 3.41 -7.72
N CYS A 3 -14.87 3.89 -7.31
CA CYS A 3 -15.31 5.27 -7.49
C CYS A 3 -14.49 6.30 -6.68
N ASP A 4 -13.86 5.88 -5.58
CA ASP A 4 -13.11 6.78 -4.69
C ASP A 4 -11.72 7.11 -5.25
N ARG A 5 -11.29 6.43 -6.32
CA ARG A 5 -9.97 6.58 -6.98
C ARG A 5 -8.79 6.58 -6.00
N VAL A 6 -8.94 5.89 -4.88
CA VAL A 6 -7.93 5.78 -3.81
C VAL A 6 -6.68 5.03 -4.23
N ASN A 7 -6.77 4.20 -5.27
CA ASN A 7 -5.63 3.53 -5.87
C ASN A 7 -5.50 3.96 -7.33
N GLU A 8 -4.29 4.35 -7.72
CA GLU A 8 -3.95 4.73 -9.09
C GLU A 8 -2.74 3.90 -9.53
N VAL A 9 -2.91 3.09 -10.58
CA VAL A 9 -1.82 2.26 -11.11
C VAL A 9 -0.80 3.14 -11.79
N SER A 10 0.46 3.07 -11.37
CA SER A 10 1.59 3.79 -11.95
C SER A 10 2.47 2.90 -12.82
N GLU A 11 2.51 1.60 -12.53
CA GLU A 11 3.28 0.62 -13.30
C GLU A 11 2.55 -0.72 -13.37
N ASN A 12 2.56 -1.34 -14.54
CA ASN A 12 2.02 -2.66 -14.77
C ASN A 12 2.86 -3.38 -15.83
N THR A 13 3.92 -4.04 -15.38
CA THR A 13 4.82 -4.81 -16.21
C THR A 13 4.87 -6.26 -15.72
N LYS A 14 5.64 -7.11 -16.41
CA LYS A 14 5.84 -8.50 -15.99
C LYS A 14 6.62 -8.61 -14.67
N ASP A 15 7.53 -7.66 -14.44
CA ASP A 15 8.50 -7.70 -13.35
C ASP A 15 8.10 -6.79 -12.19
N ALA A 16 7.19 -5.84 -12.40
CA ALA A 16 6.71 -4.95 -11.35
C ALA A 16 5.25 -4.53 -11.55
N PHE A 17 4.55 -4.39 -10.43
CA PHE A 17 3.22 -3.80 -10.35
C PHE A 17 3.21 -2.74 -9.24
N SER A 18 2.97 -1.49 -9.62
CA SER A 18 3.03 -0.35 -8.71
C SER A 18 1.75 0.47 -8.75
N TRP A 19 1.31 0.94 -7.59
CA TRP A 19 0.15 1.81 -7.47
C TRP A 19 0.28 2.82 -6.32
N PHE A 20 -0.17 4.05 -6.57
CA PHE A 20 -0.30 5.08 -5.56
C PHE A 20 -1.56 4.87 -4.73
N ALA A 21 -1.44 4.98 -3.40
CA ALA A 21 -2.56 5.20 -2.51
C ALA A 21 -2.75 6.72 -2.32
N THR A 22 -3.63 7.31 -3.13
CA THR A 22 -3.76 8.77 -3.32
C THR A 22 -4.51 9.48 -2.18
N THR A 23 -5.37 8.78 -1.43
CA THR A 23 -6.14 9.38 -0.34
C THR A 23 -6.36 8.40 0.80
N CYS A 24 -6.06 8.84 2.03
CA CYS A 24 -6.39 8.09 3.24
C CYS A 24 -7.82 8.42 3.68
N LEU A 25 -8.72 7.43 3.61
CA LEU A 25 -10.08 7.54 4.15
C LEU A 25 -10.17 7.23 5.65
N HIS A 26 -9.11 6.66 6.23
CA HIS A 26 -9.10 6.13 7.59
C HIS A 26 -8.76 7.19 8.64
N THR A 27 -7.91 8.17 8.31
CA THR A 27 -7.37 9.16 9.28
C THR A 27 -8.49 9.87 10.04
N GLN A 28 -9.56 10.27 9.36
CA GLN A 28 -10.70 10.93 10.01
C GLN A 28 -11.33 10.10 11.13
N TYR A 29 -11.49 8.79 10.92
CA TYR A 29 -12.14 7.89 11.87
C TYR A 29 -11.21 7.54 13.03
N TRP A 30 -9.92 7.35 12.75
CA TRP A 30 -8.91 7.13 13.79
C TRP A 30 -8.77 8.37 14.68
N ASN A 31 -8.74 9.58 14.12
CA ASN A 31 -8.67 10.82 14.89
C ASN A 31 -9.88 11.02 15.81
N GLN A 32 -11.09 10.64 15.38
CA GLN A 32 -12.31 10.76 16.20
C GLN A 32 -12.22 10.00 17.54
N VAL A 33 -11.45 8.91 17.56
CA VAL A 33 -11.25 8.08 18.76
C VAL A 33 -9.87 8.29 19.40
N GLN A 34 -9.18 9.37 19.03
CA GLN A 34 -7.79 9.66 19.45
C GLN A 34 -6.82 8.51 19.14
N GLY A 35 -7.13 7.74 18.10
CA GLY A 35 -6.32 6.64 17.62
C GLY A 35 -5.20 7.11 16.69
N ASN A 36 -4.17 6.28 16.55
CA ASN A 36 -3.06 6.52 15.63
C ASN A 36 -3.23 5.72 14.33
N VAL A 37 -3.57 6.41 13.23
CA VAL A 37 -3.74 5.79 11.90
C VAL A 37 -2.46 5.10 11.39
N SER A 38 -1.27 5.47 11.88
CA SER A 38 -0.03 4.80 11.52
C SER A 38 -0.02 3.33 11.91
N ASN A 39 -0.74 2.94 12.98
CA ASN A 39 -0.88 1.53 13.36
C ASN A 39 -1.59 0.71 12.27
N PHE A 40 -2.64 1.27 11.66
CA PHE A 40 -3.34 0.64 10.55
C PHE A 40 -2.40 0.43 9.34
N TYR A 41 -1.61 1.45 9.01
CA TYR A 41 -0.68 1.36 7.87
C TYR A 41 0.47 0.40 8.11
N ALA A 42 1.03 0.36 9.32
CA ALA A 42 2.07 -0.60 9.70
C ALA A 42 1.55 -2.04 9.57
N LEU A 43 0.37 -2.33 10.13
CA LEU A 43 -0.24 -3.66 10.06
C LEU A 43 -0.56 -4.07 8.62
N ARG A 44 -1.10 -3.14 7.81
CA ARG A 44 -1.42 -3.40 6.40
C ARG A 44 -0.17 -3.67 5.57
N GLU A 45 0.89 -2.92 5.80
CA GLU A 45 2.16 -3.10 5.10
C GLU A 45 2.76 -4.47 5.41
N GLU A 46 2.87 -4.82 6.69
CA GLU A 46 3.40 -6.13 7.10
C GLU A 46 2.53 -7.29 6.62
N TRP A 47 1.19 -7.15 6.68
CA TRP A 47 0.29 -8.16 6.14
C TRP A 47 0.48 -8.37 4.63
N THR A 48 0.58 -7.27 3.87
CA THR A 48 0.75 -7.36 2.41
C THR A 48 2.11 -7.92 2.04
N ARG A 49 3.17 -7.51 2.75
CA ARG A 49 4.52 -8.06 2.58
C ARG A 49 4.54 -9.56 2.82
N ALA A 50 4.05 -9.98 3.99
CA ALA A 50 3.99 -11.39 4.36
C ALA A 50 3.14 -12.21 3.37
N PHE A 51 2.01 -11.67 2.91
CA PHE A 51 1.16 -12.34 1.92
C PHE A 51 1.88 -12.55 0.58
N VAL A 52 2.53 -11.53 0.04
CA VAL A 52 3.26 -11.62 -1.24
C VAL A 52 4.41 -12.60 -1.13
N GLU A 53 5.23 -12.46 -0.08
CA GLU A 53 6.42 -13.30 0.12
C GLU A 53 6.06 -14.75 0.48
N ALA A 54 4.90 -15.01 1.08
CA ALA A 54 4.42 -16.36 1.34
C ALA A 54 3.87 -17.08 0.08
N LEU A 55 3.43 -16.34 -0.94
CA LEU A 55 2.94 -16.92 -2.19
C LEU A 55 4.07 -17.34 -3.13
N SER A 56 5.19 -16.62 -3.13
CA SER A 56 6.34 -16.90 -3.96
C SER A 56 7.61 -16.23 -3.44
N ASP A 57 8.71 -16.95 -3.49
CA ASP A 57 10.03 -16.40 -3.19
C ASP A 57 10.54 -15.45 -4.30
N GLU A 58 9.95 -15.48 -5.50
CA GLU A 58 10.37 -14.66 -6.65
C GLU A 58 9.99 -13.18 -6.52
N TYR A 59 9.01 -12.85 -5.70
CA TYR A 59 8.47 -11.49 -5.59
C TYR A 59 8.66 -10.93 -4.18
N ALA A 60 8.83 -9.61 -4.08
CA ALA A 60 8.89 -8.84 -2.86
C ALA A 60 7.88 -7.69 -2.90
N TYR A 61 7.59 -7.11 -1.73
CA TYR A 61 6.70 -5.98 -1.59
C TYR A 61 7.32 -4.87 -0.75
N GLU A 62 7.21 -3.64 -1.24
CA GLU A 62 7.65 -2.44 -0.54
C GLU A 62 6.62 -1.31 -0.63
N VAL A 63 6.74 -0.36 0.30
CA VAL A 63 6.02 0.91 0.25
C VAL A 63 7.01 2.05 0.36
N LYS A 64 6.91 3.01 -0.56
CA LYS A 64 7.69 4.24 -0.56
C LYS A 64 6.77 5.44 -0.47
N ASP A 65 7.29 6.54 0.09
CA ASP A 65 6.66 7.84 -0.03
C ASP A 65 7.21 8.53 -1.27
N GLU A 66 6.33 8.89 -2.20
CA GLU A 66 6.67 9.62 -3.42
C GLU A 66 5.68 10.77 -3.60
N ASN A 67 6.20 12.00 -3.57
CA ASN A 67 5.41 13.25 -3.64
C ASN A 67 4.29 13.34 -2.60
N GLY A 68 4.48 12.75 -1.39
CA GLY A 68 3.48 12.74 -0.33
C GLY A 68 2.40 11.67 -0.50
N HIS A 69 2.52 10.81 -1.51
CA HIS A 69 1.65 9.67 -1.74
C HIS A 69 2.39 8.36 -1.45
N ARG A 70 1.69 7.37 -0.90
CA ARG A 70 2.27 6.04 -0.68
C ARG A 70 2.28 5.27 -2.00
N LEU A 71 3.44 5.06 -2.59
CA LEU A 71 3.65 4.15 -3.71
C LEU A 71 3.85 2.74 -3.17
N ASN A 72 2.96 1.83 -3.55
CA ASN A 72 3.03 0.41 -3.22
C ASN A 72 3.58 -0.32 -4.44
N THR A 73 4.56 -1.19 -4.24
CA THR A 73 5.20 -1.90 -5.35
C THR A 73 5.38 -3.37 -4.99
N ILE A 74 4.91 -4.25 -5.87
CA ILE A 74 5.30 -5.66 -5.92
C ILE A 74 6.29 -5.79 -7.06
N TYR A 75 7.48 -6.34 -6.79
CA TYR A 75 8.54 -6.45 -7.79
C TYR A 75 9.24 -7.80 -7.70
N ARG A 76 9.79 -8.24 -8.83
CA ARG A 76 10.59 -9.46 -8.92
C ARG A 76 11.97 -9.24 -8.28
N LYS A 77 12.38 -10.15 -7.39
CA LYS A 77 13.69 -10.14 -6.74
C LYS A 77 14.84 -10.46 -7.70
#